data_AF-A0AAD9GW98-F1
#
_entry.id   AF-A0AAD9GW98-F1
#
_cell.length_a   1.000
_cell.length_b   1.000
_cell.length_c   1.000
_cell.angle_alpha   90.00
_cell.angle_beta   90.00
_cell.angle_gamma   90.00
#
_symmetry.space_group_name_H-M   'P 1'
#
loop_
_entity.id
_entity.type
_entity.pdbx_description
1 polymer ?
#
loop_
_entity_poly.entity_id
_entity_poly.type
_entity_poly.pdbx_seq_one_letter_code
_entity_poly.pdbx_strand_id
1 'polypeptide(L)'
;MGERGFAIKADSTKTQWESEEFPLLCESCLGENPYVRMMKEAYGSACKICARPFTVFRWKPGKRARYKKTEVCQTCARMKNVCQTCVLDLQYHLPVQVRDSFLAKEEGGGDQVAVNVPESDANREWFSQQHSRMLEQEGAVSAYGKASGSANNALLRMARREPYYKRNRAHLCSFYARGECNRGEECPYLHEMPRDKDDPLAKQNIKDRYYGKNDPVAKKMLGGQKNQYGKNEGKARKPPTPEGAPKPKPPPLPPGKKPPLPPGPPPSTTKEEETKG
;
A
#
# COMPACT_ATOMS: atom_id res chain seq x y z
N MET A 1 -26.93 -30.18 47.43
CA MET A 1 -25.53 -30.15 46.95
C MET A 1 -25.58 -29.66 45.52
N GLY A 2 -25.11 -28.44 45.25
CA GLY A 2 -25.21 -27.80 43.94
C GLY A 2 -24.13 -28.30 42.99
N GLU A 3 -24.53 -28.95 41.91
CA GLU A 3 -23.65 -29.28 40.79
C GLU A 3 -23.35 -27.99 40.01
N ARG A 4 -22.20 -27.38 40.34
CA ARG A 4 -21.63 -26.27 39.59
C ARG A 4 -21.19 -26.81 38.23
N GLY A 5 -22.03 -26.58 37.21
CA GLY A 5 -21.63 -26.73 35.82
C GLY A 5 -20.32 -25.97 35.58
N PHE A 6 -19.40 -26.62 34.88
CA PHE A 6 -18.13 -26.03 34.46
C PHE A 6 -18.40 -24.77 33.63
N ALA A 7 -18.35 -23.61 34.28
CA ALA A 7 -18.30 -22.34 33.58
C ALA A 7 -17.00 -22.34 32.77
N ILE A 8 -17.13 -22.48 31.45
CA ILE A 8 -16.04 -22.19 30.51
C ILE A 8 -15.69 -20.73 30.79
N LYS A 9 -14.59 -20.51 31.51
CA LYS A 9 -14.05 -19.17 31.73
C LYS A 9 -13.75 -18.59 30.35
N ALA A 10 -14.61 -17.71 29.87
CA ALA A 10 -14.30 -16.87 28.72
C ALA A 10 -13.15 -15.97 29.17
N ASP A 11 -11.95 -16.32 28.74
CA ASP A 11 -10.72 -15.60 29.06
C ASP A 11 -10.90 -14.13 28.60
N SER A 12 -11.00 -13.21 29.57
CA SER A 12 -11.20 -11.78 29.30
C SER A 12 -10.04 -11.19 28.49
N THR A 13 -8.86 -11.80 28.58
CA THR A 13 -7.67 -11.44 27.82
C THR A 13 -7.81 -11.76 26.32
N LYS A 14 -8.74 -12.66 25.95
CA LYS A 14 -9.01 -13.05 24.56
C LYS A 14 -9.79 -11.99 23.76
N THR A 15 -10.35 -10.99 24.43
CA THR A 15 -11.27 -10.01 23.83
C THR A 15 -10.85 -8.57 24.11
N GLN A 16 -9.56 -8.29 24.17
CA GLN A 16 -9.11 -6.89 24.16
C GLN A 16 -9.25 -6.33 22.74
N TRP A 17 -10.26 -5.48 22.54
CA TRP A 17 -10.45 -4.79 21.27
C TRP A 17 -9.46 -3.64 21.12
N GLU A 18 -8.88 -3.50 19.92
CA GLU A 18 -7.85 -2.49 19.66
C GLU A 18 -8.45 -1.08 19.53
N SER A 19 -7.97 -0.15 20.36
CA SER A 19 -8.32 1.27 20.32
C SER A 19 -7.08 2.13 20.02
N GLU A 20 -6.62 2.07 18.77
CA GLU A 20 -5.43 2.84 18.35
C GLU A 20 -5.84 4.21 17.79
N GLU A 21 -4.93 5.17 17.88
CA GLU A 21 -5.20 6.56 17.49
C GLU A 21 -4.88 6.85 16.01
N PHE A 22 -3.85 6.22 15.45
CA PHE A 22 -3.39 6.48 14.09
C PHE A 22 -3.14 5.18 13.30
N PRO A 23 -3.52 5.12 12.01
CA PRO A 23 -3.37 3.91 11.19
C PRO A 23 -1.95 3.70 10.65
N LEU A 24 -1.58 2.44 10.40
CA LEU A 24 -0.33 2.04 9.75
C LEU A 24 -0.53 1.97 8.22
N LEU A 25 -0.15 3.06 7.56
CA LEU A 25 -0.37 3.25 6.13
C LEU A 25 0.93 3.54 5.39
N CYS A 26 0.92 3.24 4.09
CA CYS A 26 2.01 3.56 3.18
C CYS A 26 1.71 4.83 2.36
N GLU A 27 2.75 5.50 1.88
CA GLU A 27 2.66 6.77 1.13
C GLU A 27 1.71 6.67 -0.07
N SER A 28 1.80 5.57 -0.83
CA SER A 28 0.93 5.33 -1.97
C SER A 28 -0.56 5.25 -1.60
N CYS A 29 -0.91 4.78 -0.39
CA CYS A 29 -2.29 4.72 0.08
C CYS A 29 -2.78 6.01 0.71
N LEU A 30 -1.88 6.77 1.33
CA LEU A 30 -2.21 8.06 1.92
C LEU A 30 -2.52 9.10 0.85
N GLY A 31 -1.75 9.10 -0.25
CA GLY A 31 -1.97 9.95 -1.41
C GLY A 31 -0.81 10.90 -1.69
N GLU A 32 -1.04 11.85 -2.59
CA GLU A 32 -0.06 12.89 -2.95
C GLU A 32 -0.22 14.16 -2.10
N ASN A 33 -1.38 14.34 -1.46
CA ASN A 33 -1.67 15.53 -0.67
C ASN A 33 -1.10 15.39 0.76
N PRO A 34 -0.21 16.29 1.22
CA PRO A 34 0.30 16.28 2.60
C PRO A 34 -0.79 16.50 3.65
N TYR A 35 -1.88 17.19 3.29
CA TYR A 35 -2.98 17.51 4.19
C TYR A 35 -4.14 16.55 3.95
N VAL A 36 -4.21 15.51 4.76
CA VAL A 36 -5.27 14.48 4.67
C VAL A 36 -6.28 14.65 5.80
N ARG A 37 -7.56 14.64 5.44
CA ARG A 37 -8.67 14.55 6.40
C ARG A 37 -9.12 13.10 6.52
N MET A 38 -9.13 12.59 7.75
CA MET A 38 -9.50 11.20 8.06
C MET A 38 -10.69 11.19 9.01
N MET A 39 -11.59 10.21 8.83
CA MET A 39 -12.64 9.88 9.79
C MET A 39 -12.19 8.66 10.57
N LYS A 40 -12.33 8.72 11.90
CA LYS A 40 -12.05 7.62 12.83
C LYS A 40 -13.37 7.05 13.31
N GLU A 41 -13.57 5.75 13.11
CA GLU A 41 -14.75 5.02 13.57
C GLU A 41 -14.28 3.87 14.47
N ALA A 42 -14.53 3.97 15.77
CA ALA A 42 -14.16 2.92 16.72
C ALA A 42 -15.01 1.67 16.43
N TYR A 43 -14.34 0.53 16.26
CA TYR A 43 -14.97 -0.79 16.05
C TYR A 43 -15.91 -0.87 14.82
N GLY A 44 -15.72 -0.02 13.81
CA GLY A 44 -16.63 0.08 12.66
C GLY A 44 -16.63 -1.10 11.69
N SER A 45 -15.59 -1.95 11.70
CA SER A 45 -15.58 -3.16 10.87
C SER A 45 -14.71 -4.28 11.43
N ALA A 46 -15.01 -5.50 11.04
CA ALA A 46 -14.19 -6.68 11.33
C ALA A 46 -13.00 -6.79 10.38
N CYS A 47 -11.83 -7.11 10.94
CA CYS A 47 -10.59 -7.34 10.22
C CYS A 47 -10.73 -8.50 9.23
N LYS A 48 -10.24 -8.32 8.00
CA LYS A 48 -10.34 -9.36 6.96
C LYS A 48 -9.49 -10.62 7.22
N ILE A 49 -8.56 -10.55 8.17
CA ILE A 49 -7.66 -11.66 8.54
C ILE A 49 -8.13 -12.33 9.83
N CYS A 50 -8.19 -11.59 10.94
CA CYS A 50 -8.52 -12.16 12.26
C CYS A 50 -10.01 -12.11 12.62
N ALA A 51 -10.86 -11.51 11.79
CA ALA A 51 -12.29 -11.29 12.03
C ALA A 51 -12.65 -10.46 13.27
N ARG A 52 -11.68 -9.90 14.00
CA ARG A 52 -11.93 -9.03 15.16
C ARG A 52 -12.36 -7.63 14.73
N PRO A 53 -13.30 -7.00 15.47
CA PRO A 53 -13.61 -5.60 15.25
C PRO A 53 -12.39 -4.73 15.59
N PHE A 54 -12.16 -3.70 14.79
CA PHE A 54 -11.05 -2.76 14.98
C PHE A 54 -11.47 -1.34 14.58
N THR A 55 -10.65 -0.36 14.96
CA THR A 55 -10.89 1.04 14.61
C THR A 55 -10.64 1.28 13.12
N VAL A 56 -11.67 1.70 12.40
CA VAL A 56 -11.61 1.95 10.96
C VAL A 56 -11.32 3.41 10.70
N PHE A 57 -10.21 3.65 10.01
CA PHE A 57 -9.90 4.95 9.44
C PHE A 57 -10.35 5.03 7.99
N ARG A 58 -11.02 6.11 7.60
CA ARG A 58 -11.48 6.37 6.22
C ARG A 58 -11.05 7.76 5.75
N TRP A 59 -10.41 7.84 4.58
CA TRP A 59 -9.88 9.11 4.01
C TRP A 59 -9.97 9.13 2.49
N LYS A 60 -9.76 10.30 1.88
CA LYS A 60 -9.71 10.49 0.43
C LYS A 60 -8.28 10.89 0.02
N PRO A 61 -7.51 10.01 -0.66
CA PRO A 61 -6.10 10.27 -0.99
C PRO A 61 -5.84 11.41 -1.98
N GLY A 62 -6.83 11.77 -2.79
CA GLY A 62 -6.68 12.78 -3.85
C GLY A 62 -8.03 13.13 -4.48
N LYS A 63 -8.06 14.18 -5.32
CA LYS A 63 -9.32 14.74 -5.85
C LYS A 63 -10.14 13.71 -6.65
N ARG A 64 -9.49 12.97 -7.55
CA ARG A 64 -10.08 11.91 -8.40
C ARG A 64 -9.89 10.49 -7.84
N ALA A 65 -9.47 10.37 -6.58
CA ALA A 65 -9.29 9.08 -5.92
C ALA A 65 -10.58 8.63 -5.23
N ARG A 66 -10.74 7.31 -5.06
CA ARG A 66 -11.80 6.76 -4.21
C ARG A 66 -11.48 6.97 -2.74
N TYR A 67 -12.52 6.97 -1.91
CA TYR A 67 -12.33 6.82 -0.47
C TYR A 67 -11.64 5.49 -0.19
N LYS A 68 -10.57 5.56 0.59
CA LYS A 68 -9.90 4.40 1.15
C LYS A 68 -10.29 4.23 2.60
N LYS A 69 -10.24 2.99 3.05
CA LYS A 69 -10.35 2.64 4.45
C LYS A 69 -9.32 1.60 4.81
N THR A 70 -9.09 1.44 6.11
CA THR A 70 -8.31 0.32 6.66
C THR A 70 -9.12 -0.97 6.54
N GLU A 71 -8.48 -2.07 6.15
CA GLU A 71 -9.13 -3.38 5.95
C GLU A 71 -8.61 -4.43 6.95
N VAL A 72 -7.45 -4.19 7.55
CA VAL A 72 -6.75 -5.08 8.46
C VAL A 72 -6.49 -4.34 9.77
N CYS A 73 -6.63 -5.05 10.91
CA CYS A 73 -6.37 -4.50 12.23
C CYS A 73 -4.88 -4.19 12.46
N GLN A 74 -4.56 -3.43 13.50
CA GLN A 74 -3.19 -2.92 13.70
C GLN A 74 -2.24 -4.04 14.14
N THR A 75 -2.70 -4.95 15.01
CA THR A 75 -1.94 -6.15 15.37
C THR A 75 -1.55 -6.98 14.14
N CYS A 76 -2.48 -7.24 13.22
CA CYS A 76 -2.18 -7.97 11.98
C CYS A 76 -1.21 -7.19 11.06
N ALA A 77 -1.36 -5.87 10.99
CA ALA A 77 -0.43 -5.03 10.24
C ALA A 77 1.00 -5.04 10.83
N ARG A 78 1.13 -4.95 12.17
CA ARG A 78 2.41 -4.98 12.89
C ARG A 78 3.11 -6.33 12.76
N MET A 79 2.39 -7.44 12.95
CA MET A 79 2.96 -8.80 12.89
C MET A 79 3.69 -9.10 11.58
N LYS A 80 3.18 -8.61 10.45
CA LYS A 80 3.76 -8.83 9.12
C LYS A 80 4.43 -7.58 8.55
N ASN A 81 4.52 -6.47 9.28
CA ASN A 81 5.00 -5.18 8.78
C ASN A 81 4.35 -4.73 7.46
N VAL A 82 3.01 -4.72 7.41
CA VAL A 82 2.23 -4.40 6.20
C VAL A 82 1.30 -3.21 6.39
N CYS A 83 0.99 -2.51 5.30
CA CYS A 83 -0.02 -1.45 5.27
C CYS A 83 -1.43 -2.02 5.48
N GLN A 84 -2.20 -1.41 6.39
CA GLN A 84 -3.57 -1.84 6.76
C GLN A 84 -4.59 -1.83 5.61
N THR A 85 -4.33 -1.07 4.54
CA THR A 85 -5.23 -0.99 3.38
C THR A 85 -4.77 -1.82 2.20
N CYS A 86 -3.48 -1.75 1.85
CA CYS A 86 -3.01 -2.42 0.64
C CYS A 86 -2.33 -3.75 0.86
N VAL A 87 -2.03 -4.14 2.11
CA VAL A 87 -1.37 -5.40 2.48
C VAL A 87 -0.06 -5.60 1.70
N LEU A 88 0.64 -4.50 1.41
CA LEU A 88 2.03 -4.52 0.96
C LEU A 88 2.91 -4.17 2.14
N ASP A 89 4.16 -4.62 2.07
CA ASP A 89 5.20 -4.29 3.03
C ASP A 89 5.42 -2.77 3.14
N LEU A 90 5.62 -2.27 4.36
CA LEU A 90 5.79 -0.84 4.63
C LEU A 90 7.17 -0.30 4.22
N GLN A 91 8.21 -1.14 4.18
CA GLN A 91 9.59 -0.72 3.88
C GLN A 91 9.86 -0.69 2.36
N TYR A 92 9.59 -1.81 1.68
CA TYR A 92 9.91 -2.05 0.28
C TYR A 92 8.71 -1.88 -0.66
N HIS A 93 7.49 -1.77 -0.13
CA HIS A 93 6.26 -1.72 -0.93
C HIS A 93 6.10 -2.91 -1.89
N LEU A 94 6.53 -4.10 -1.46
CA LEU A 94 6.42 -5.36 -2.20
C LEU A 94 5.35 -6.28 -1.60
N PRO A 95 4.81 -7.24 -2.38
CA PRO A 95 3.94 -8.28 -1.84
C PRO A 95 4.66 -9.11 -0.77
N VAL A 96 3.92 -9.55 0.26
CA VAL A 96 4.45 -10.33 1.39
C VAL A 96 5.19 -11.58 0.91
N GLN A 97 4.61 -12.32 -0.04
CA GLN A 97 5.23 -13.52 -0.62
C GLN A 97 6.61 -13.23 -1.24
N VAL A 98 6.77 -12.09 -1.92
CA VAL A 98 8.05 -11.72 -2.52
C VAL A 98 9.06 -11.48 -1.40
N ARG A 99 8.73 -10.59 -0.46
CA ARG A 99 9.61 -10.25 0.67
C ARG A 99 10.04 -11.49 1.45
N ASP A 100 9.09 -12.29 1.89
CA ASP A 100 9.33 -13.46 2.73
C ASP A 100 10.19 -14.51 1.97
N SER A 101 10.05 -14.61 0.64
CA SER A 101 10.89 -15.50 -0.20
C SER A 101 12.36 -15.07 -0.33
N PHE A 102 12.67 -13.78 -0.18
CA PHE A 102 14.05 -13.29 -0.19
C PHE A 102 14.69 -13.40 1.19
N LEU A 103 13.93 -13.09 2.24
CA LEU A 103 14.40 -13.22 3.62
C LEU A 103 14.69 -14.70 3.96
N ALA A 104 13.84 -15.63 3.52
CA ALA A 104 14.07 -17.06 3.72
C ALA A 104 15.31 -17.60 2.99
N LYS A 105 15.76 -16.96 1.90
CA LYS A 105 16.93 -17.40 1.12
C LYS A 105 18.26 -16.96 1.73
N GLU A 106 18.27 -15.85 2.45
CA GLU A 106 19.52 -15.28 2.97
C GLU A 106 20.04 -16.01 4.21
N GLU A 107 19.14 -16.41 5.11
CA GLU A 107 19.53 -17.02 6.39
C GLU A 107 19.65 -18.55 6.33
N GLY A 108 20.13 -19.09 5.21
CA GLY A 108 20.54 -20.50 5.13
C GLY A 108 19.43 -21.53 5.29
N GLY A 109 18.18 -21.22 4.90
CA GLY A 109 17.07 -22.18 4.92
C GLY A 109 16.40 -22.36 6.29
N GLY A 110 16.72 -21.53 7.28
CA GLY A 110 15.95 -21.45 8.51
C GLY A 110 14.61 -20.75 8.30
N ASP A 111 13.51 -21.46 8.54
CA ASP A 111 12.11 -20.97 8.54
C ASP A 111 11.82 -19.87 9.59
N GLN A 112 12.86 -19.25 10.17
CA GLN A 112 12.78 -18.51 11.43
C GLN A 112 12.56 -16.99 11.24
N VAL A 113 12.84 -16.42 10.06
CA VAL A 113 12.70 -14.96 9.82
C VAL A 113 11.34 -14.59 9.23
N ALA A 114 10.81 -15.44 8.35
CA ALA A 114 9.49 -15.24 7.81
C ALA A 114 8.49 -15.58 8.92
N VAL A 115 7.91 -14.55 9.56
CA VAL A 115 6.90 -14.72 10.61
C VAL A 115 5.73 -15.52 10.05
N ASN A 116 5.70 -16.83 10.30
CA ASN A 116 4.64 -17.71 9.85
C ASN A 116 3.46 -17.57 10.82
N VAL A 117 2.53 -16.68 10.48
CA VAL A 117 1.34 -16.44 11.30
C VAL A 117 0.42 -17.67 11.19
N PRO A 118 0.07 -18.33 12.31
CA PRO A 118 -0.85 -19.46 12.28
C PRO A 118 -2.21 -19.13 11.66
N GLU A 119 -2.82 -20.10 10.99
CA GLU A 119 -4.15 -19.94 10.39
C GLU A 119 -5.28 -20.21 11.38
N SER A 120 -5.10 -21.13 12.33
CA SER A 120 -6.12 -21.44 13.33
C SER A 120 -6.35 -20.27 14.28
N ASP A 121 -7.61 -20.01 14.63
CA ASP A 121 -7.99 -18.83 15.40
C ASP A 121 -7.35 -18.77 16.80
N ALA A 122 -7.27 -19.92 17.49
CA ALA A 122 -6.67 -20.01 18.81
C ALA A 122 -5.15 -19.78 18.78
N ASN A 123 -4.45 -20.41 17.84
CA ASN A 123 -2.99 -20.27 17.74
C ASN A 123 -2.61 -18.87 17.26
N ARG A 124 -3.42 -18.29 16.36
CA ARG A 124 -3.22 -16.92 15.89
C ARG A 124 -3.41 -15.90 17.01
N GLU A 125 -4.41 -16.08 17.87
CA GLU A 125 -4.59 -15.24 19.06
C GLU A 125 -3.36 -15.26 19.95
N TRP A 126 -2.96 -16.46 20.37
CA TRP A 126 -1.82 -16.64 21.26
C TRP A 126 -0.54 -16.07 20.64
N PHE A 127 -0.31 -16.34 19.34
CA PHE A 127 0.82 -15.80 18.60
C PHE A 127 0.79 -14.26 18.55
N SER A 128 -0.38 -13.67 18.29
CA SER A 128 -0.54 -12.22 18.23
C SER A 128 -0.31 -11.55 19.58
N GLN A 129 -0.77 -12.17 20.67
CA GLN A 129 -0.58 -11.67 22.03
C GLN A 129 0.88 -11.75 22.45
N GLN A 130 1.55 -12.88 22.17
CA GLN A 130 2.98 -13.03 22.44
C GLN A 130 3.80 -12.02 21.63
N HIS A 131 3.47 -11.81 20.36
CA HIS A 131 4.18 -10.86 19.50
C HIS A 131 3.99 -9.42 19.96
N SER A 132 2.76 -9.02 20.33
CA SER A 132 2.49 -7.70 20.92
C SER A 132 3.27 -7.48 22.22
N ARG A 133 3.36 -8.50 23.09
CA ARG A 133 4.16 -8.44 24.31
C ARG A 133 5.67 -8.28 24.01
N MET A 134 6.19 -9.01 23.02
CA MET A 134 7.60 -8.87 22.60
C MET A 134 7.88 -7.47 22.05
N LEU A 135 6.98 -6.92 21.23
CA LEU A 135 7.08 -5.55 20.70
C LEU A 135 7.12 -4.49 21.82
N GLU A 136 6.28 -4.64 22.84
CA GLU A 136 6.23 -3.72 23.98
C GLU A 136 7.48 -3.81 24.85
N GLN A 137 8.02 -5.01 25.06
CA GLN A 137 9.20 -5.24 25.91
C GLN A 137 10.52 -4.90 25.23
N GLU A 138 10.70 -5.28 23.96
CA GLU A 138 11.97 -5.12 23.26
C GLU A 138 12.08 -3.78 22.50
N GLY A 139 10.98 -3.01 22.39
CA GLY A 139 10.93 -1.76 21.61
C GLY A 139 11.28 -1.94 20.12
N ALA A 140 11.51 -3.18 19.67
CA ALA A 140 11.93 -3.50 18.33
C ALA A 140 10.71 -3.48 17.40
N VAL A 141 10.60 -2.41 16.61
CA VAL A 141 9.45 -2.11 15.72
C VAL A 141 9.10 -3.25 14.75
N SER A 142 9.98 -4.23 14.53
CA SER A 142 9.62 -5.47 13.85
C SER A 142 10.75 -6.50 13.94
N ALA A 143 10.42 -7.79 14.05
CA ALA A 143 11.37 -8.90 13.88
C ALA A 143 12.12 -8.83 12.52
N TYR A 144 11.52 -8.15 11.54
CA TYR A 144 12.05 -7.92 10.20
C TYR A 144 13.20 -6.89 10.11
N GLY A 145 13.48 -6.13 11.17
CA GLY A 145 14.53 -5.10 11.16
C GLY A 145 15.97 -5.62 11.20
N LYS A 146 16.17 -6.93 11.40
CA LYS A 146 17.50 -7.55 11.60
C LYS A 146 18.12 -8.17 10.33
N ALA A 147 17.39 -8.26 9.23
CA ALA A 147 17.94 -8.80 7.98
C ALA A 147 19.06 -7.86 7.48
N SER A 148 20.29 -8.35 7.37
CA SER A 148 21.49 -7.57 7.08
C SER A 148 22.10 -8.02 5.75
N GLY A 149 22.20 -7.09 4.79
CA GLY A 149 23.14 -7.18 3.66
C GLY A 149 22.53 -7.37 2.27
N SER A 150 22.47 -8.61 1.78
CA SER A 150 22.23 -8.96 0.37
C SER A 150 20.74 -9.05 0.00
N ALA A 151 19.86 -9.56 0.86
CA ALA A 151 18.42 -9.62 0.59
C ALA A 151 17.81 -8.23 0.59
N ASN A 152 18.25 -7.34 1.49
CA ASN A 152 17.81 -5.94 1.47
C ASN A 152 18.18 -5.27 0.14
N ASN A 153 19.39 -5.49 -0.38
CA ASN A 153 19.78 -4.97 -1.69
C ASN A 153 18.94 -5.55 -2.83
N ALA A 154 18.63 -6.84 -2.79
CA ALA A 154 17.77 -7.48 -3.79
C ALA A 154 16.32 -6.95 -3.74
N LEU A 155 15.77 -6.77 -2.54
CA LEU A 155 14.45 -6.20 -2.30
C LEU A 155 14.38 -4.74 -2.74
N LEU A 156 15.41 -3.95 -2.44
CA LEU A 156 15.48 -2.54 -2.83
C LEU A 156 15.58 -2.34 -4.35
N ARG A 157 16.21 -3.28 -5.07
CA ARG A 157 16.23 -3.28 -6.55
C ARG A 157 14.87 -3.60 -7.16
N MET A 158 14.04 -4.37 -6.48
CA MET A 158 12.69 -4.71 -6.95
C MET A 158 11.64 -3.68 -6.50
N ALA A 159 11.88 -3.00 -5.38
CA ALA A 159 11.05 -1.93 -4.86
C ALA A 159 10.92 -0.80 -5.90
N ARG A 160 9.72 -0.22 -5.98
CA ARG A 160 9.47 0.94 -6.85
C ARG A 160 9.97 2.19 -6.14
N ARG A 161 10.65 3.06 -6.89
CA ARG A 161 11.11 4.37 -6.38
C ARG A 161 9.99 5.39 -6.25
N GLU A 162 9.00 5.36 -7.14
CA GLU A 162 7.89 6.31 -7.14
C GLU A 162 6.57 5.65 -6.70
N PRO A 163 5.71 6.37 -5.96
CA PRO A 163 4.43 5.85 -5.49
C PRO A 163 3.46 5.60 -6.65
N TYR A 164 2.82 4.43 -6.63
CA TYR A 164 1.88 4.02 -7.68
C TYR A 164 0.44 4.45 -7.37
N TYR A 165 0.11 5.71 -7.66
CA TYR A 165 -1.22 6.28 -7.34
C TYR A 165 -2.38 5.72 -8.18
N LYS A 166 -2.13 4.99 -9.27
CA LYS A 166 -3.21 4.35 -10.06
C LYS A 166 -4.05 3.37 -9.23
N ARG A 167 -3.51 2.83 -8.12
CA ARG A 167 -4.25 2.01 -7.16
C ARG A 167 -5.35 2.78 -6.42
N ASN A 168 -5.25 4.10 -6.34
CA ASN A 168 -6.21 4.95 -5.62
C ASN A 168 -7.40 5.38 -6.49
N ARG A 169 -7.39 5.02 -7.78
CA ARG A 169 -8.48 5.33 -8.71
C ARG A 169 -9.80 4.72 -8.25
N ALA A 170 -10.89 5.35 -8.72
CA ALA A 170 -12.23 4.81 -8.56
C ALA A 170 -12.34 3.39 -9.15
N HIS A 171 -13.27 2.61 -8.60
CA HIS A 171 -13.63 1.34 -9.22
C HIS A 171 -14.26 1.59 -10.58
N LEU A 172 -14.20 0.58 -11.44
CA LEU A 172 -14.84 0.62 -12.75
C LEU A 172 -16.36 0.68 -12.58
N CYS A 173 -16.99 1.49 -13.41
CA CYS A 173 -18.45 1.62 -13.43
C CYS A 173 -19.06 0.36 -14.06
N SER A 174 -19.79 -0.43 -13.27
CA SER A 174 -20.48 -1.63 -13.75
C SER A 174 -21.62 -1.32 -14.74
N PHE A 175 -22.21 -0.12 -14.67
CA PHE A 175 -23.23 0.33 -15.62
C PHE A 175 -22.62 0.77 -16.95
N TYR A 176 -21.44 1.40 -16.91
CA TYR A 176 -20.72 1.76 -18.13
C TYR A 176 -20.25 0.52 -18.89
N ALA A 177 -19.74 -0.48 -18.16
CA ALA A 177 -19.36 -1.77 -18.76
C ALA A 177 -20.55 -2.50 -19.44
N ARG A 178 -21.80 -2.17 -19.08
CA ARG A 178 -23.03 -2.68 -19.71
C ARG A 178 -23.64 -1.74 -20.75
N GLY A 179 -23.12 -0.52 -20.91
CA GLY A 179 -23.68 0.51 -21.80
C GLY A 179 -24.87 1.30 -21.23
N GLU A 180 -25.20 1.13 -19.96
CA GLU A 180 -26.41 1.71 -19.33
C GLU A 180 -26.08 2.90 -18.39
N CYS A 181 -24.87 3.45 -18.45
CA CYS A 181 -24.49 4.55 -17.55
C CYS A 181 -25.09 5.89 -18.03
N ASN A 182 -26.11 6.38 -17.33
CA ASN A 182 -26.76 7.67 -17.59
C ASN A 182 -26.08 8.88 -16.93
N ARG A 183 -25.02 8.67 -16.14
CA ARG A 183 -24.33 9.73 -15.37
C ARG A 183 -23.23 10.47 -16.16
N GLY A 184 -22.89 10.00 -17.36
CA GLY A 184 -21.87 10.63 -18.20
C GLY A 184 -20.55 10.93 -17.46
N GLU A 185 -20.02 12.13 -17.65
CA GLU A 185 -18.77 12.60 -17.01
C GLU A 185 -18.89 12.87 -15.50
N GLU A 186 -20.10 12.96 -14.96
CA GLU A 186 -20.34 13.16 -13.52
C GLU A 186 -20.25 11.84 -12.74
N CYS A 187 -20.15 10.70 -13.43
CA CYS A 187 -20.06 9.40 -12.79
C CYS A 187 -18.84 9.33 -11.85
N PRO A 188 -19.02 9.04 -10.54
CA PRO A 188 -17.89 8.91 -9.61
C PRO A 188 -17.00 7.69 -9.88
N TYR A 189 -17.48 6.75 -10.71
CA TYR A 189 -16.80 5.53 -11.09
C TYR A 189 -16.09 5.69 -12.42
N LEU A 190 -15.04 4.89 -12.64
CA LEU A 190 -14.20 5.01 -13.82
C LEU A 190 -14.88 4.36 -15.05
N HIS A 191 -14.93 5.10 -16.16
CA HIS A 191 -15.43 4.64 -17.45
C HIS A 191 -14.28 4.06 -18.30
N GLU A 192 -13.74 2.92 -17.87
CA GLU A 192 -12.76 2.13 -18.61
C GLU A 192 -13.26 0.67 -18.69
N MET A 193 -12.90 -0.07 -19.74
CA MET A 193 -13.27 -1.48 -19.86
C MET A 193 -12.57 -2.31 -18.78
N PRO A 194 -13.27 -3.23 -18.06
CA PRO A 194 -12.63 -4.18 -17.17
C PRO A 194 -11.59 -5.03 -17.90
N ARG A 195 -10.55 -5.42 -17.17
CA ARG A 195 -9.61 -6.44 -17.65
C ARG A 195 -10.33 -7.77 -17.83
N ASP A 196 -9.80 -8.58 -18.75
CA ASP A 196 -10.32 -9.92 -19.02
C ASP A 196 -10.35 -10.77 -17.74
N LYS A 197 -11.46 -11.50 -17.56
CA LYS A 197 -11.67 -12.36 -16.39
C LYS A 197 -10.68 -13.53 -16.35
N ASP A 198 -10.13 -13.88 -17.51
CA ASP A 198 -9.16 -14.96 -17.69
C ASP A 198 -7.71 -14.53 -17.36
N ASP A 199 -7.46 -13.24 -17.11
CA ASP A 199 -6.16 -12.79 -16.60
C ASP A 199 -5.95 -13.38 -15.19
N PRO A 200 -4.90 -14.18 -14.94
CA PRO A 200 -4.61 -14.72 -13.61
C PRO A 200 -4.43 -13.64 -12.54
N LEU A 201 -4.20 -12.38 -12.94
CA LEU A 201 -4.08 -11.23 -12.04
C LEU A 201 -5.44 -10.68 -11.55
N ALA A 202 -6.56 -11.09 -12.13
CA ALA A 202 -7.89 -10.58 -11.80
C ALA A 202 -8.44 -11.13 -10.47
N LYS A 203 -8.08 -12.36 -10.10
CA LYS A 203 -8.53 -13.02 -8.87
C LYS A 203 -7.47 -12.87 -7.78
N GLN A 204 -7.63 -11.90 -6.90
CA GLN A 204 -6.72 -11.64 -5.78
C GLN A 204 -7.49 -11.65 -4.45
N ASN A 205 -7.26 -12.68 -3.63
CA ASN A 205 -7.81 -12.76 -2.28
C ASN A 205 -6.92 -12.03 -1.28
N ILE A 206 -7.50 -11.32 -0.32
CA ILE A 206 -6.76 -10.59 0.71
C ILE A 206 -6.03 -11.52 1.69
N LYS A 207 -6.62 -12.68 2.01
CA LYS A 207 -6.00 -13.67 2.90
C LYS A 207 -4.73 -14.26 2.27
N ASP A 208 -4.84 -14.69 1.02
CA ASP A 208 -3.73 -15.24 0.23
C ASP A 208 -2.56 -14.24 0.12
N ARG A 209 -2.87 -12.97 -0.12
CA ARG A 209 -1.89 -11.88 -0.17
C ARG A 209 -1.23 -11.59 1.18
N TYR A 210 -1.96 -11.73 2.28
CA TYR A 210 -1.45 -11.52 3.64
C TYR A 210 -0.52 -12.66 4.10
N TYR A 211 -0.94 -13.91 3.90
CA TYR A 211 -0.14 -15.08 4.26
C TYR A 211 0.98 -15.38 3.25
N GLY A 212 0.97 -14.70 2.09
CA GLY A 212 1.97 -14.90 1.05
C GLY A 212 1.80 -16.23 0.30
N LYS A 213 0.60 -16.80 0.30
CA LYS A 213 0.26 -18.04 -0.40
C LYS A 213 -0.41 -17.69 -1.72
N ASN A 214 0.06 -18.28 -2.82
CA ASN A 214 -0.59 -18.20 -4.14
C ASN A 214 -0.90 -16.79 -4.68
N ASP A 215 -0.13 -15.75 -4.34
CA ASP A 215 -0.34 -14.41 -4.90
C ASP A 215 0.10 -14.36 -6.38
N PRO A 216 -0.80 -14.12 -7.35
CA PRO A 216 -0.45 -14.06 -8.76
C PRO A 216 0.49 -12.88 -9.09
N VAL A 217 0.40 -11.77 -8.34
CA VAL A 217 1.30 -10.61 -8.49
C VAL A 217 2.71 -11.01 -8.07
N ALA A 218 2.84 -11.69 -6.92
CA ALA A 218 4.12 -12.16 -6.44
C ALA A 218 4.74 -13.20 -7.38
N LYS A 219 3.95 -14.17 -7.88
CA LYS A 219 4.38 -15.15 -8.88
C LYS A 219 4.92 -14.46 -10.15
N LYS A 220 4.25 -13.41 -10.62
CA LYS A 220 4.71 -12.63 -11.79
C LYS A 220 6.01 -11.88 -11.51
N MET A 221 6.18 -11.29 -10.32
CA MET A 221 7.40 -10.56 -9.95
C MET A 221 8.61 -11.52 -9.79
N LEU A 222 8.40 -12.67 -9.15
CA LEU A 222 9.44 -13.71 -8.98
C LEU A 222 9.77 -14.41 -10.31
N GLY A 223 8.76 -14.68 -11.15
CA GLY A 223 8.95 -15.28 -12.48
C GLY A 223 9.63 -14.34 -13.47
N GLY A 224 9.35 -13.03 -13.39
CA GLY A 224 9.99 -12.01 -14.21
C GLY A 224 11.52 -11.95 -14.03
N GLN A 225 12.03 -12.25 -12.84
CA GLN A 225 13.47 -12.34 -12.59
C GLN A 225 14.14 -13.55 -13.24
N LYS A 226 13.49 -14.73 -13.22
CA LYS A 226 14.01 -15.94 -13.87
C LYS A 226 14.23 -15.71 -15.37
N ASN A 227 13.29 -15.01 -16.03
CA ASN A 227 13.39 -14.68 -17.45
C ASN A 227 14.40 -13.56 -17.76
N GLN A 228 14.74 -12.70 -16.80
CA GLN A 228 15.81 -11.71 -16.95
C GLN A 228 17.20 -12.31 -16.82
N TYR A 229 17.37 -13.33 -15.97
CA TYR A 229 18.65 -14.04 -15.83
C TYR A 229 19.00 -14.79 -17.13
N GLY A 230 18.05 -15.53 -17.72
CA GLY A 230 18.27 -16.25 -18.99
C GLY A 230 18.46 -15.36 -20.24
N LYS A 231 18.20 -14.04 -20.16
CA LYS A 231 18.48 -13.08 -21.25
C LYS A 231 19.81 -12.32 -21.08
N ASN A 232 20.43 -12.35 -19.90
CA ASN A 232 21.67 -11.62 -19.63
C ASN A 232 22.94 -12.47 -19.85
N GLU A 233 22.84 -13.78 -20.13
CA GLU A 233 24.01 -14.66 -20.34
C GLU A 233 24.73 -14.45 -21.68
N GLY A 234 24.24 -13.56 -22.55
CA GLY A 234 24.82 -13.30 -23.88
C GLY A 234 25.17 -11.85 -24.20
N LYS A 235 25.06 -10.90 -23.26
CA LYS A 235 25.44 -9.50 -23.50
C LYS A 235 26.20 -8.92 -22.31
N ALA A 236 27.51 -8.77 -22.49
CA ALA A 236 28.34 -7.95 -21.63
C ALA A 236 27.72 -6.55 -21.50
N ARG A 237 27.22 -6.23 -20.30
CA ARG A 237 26.71 -4.89 -19.99
C ARG A 237 27.91 -3.95 -19.92
N LYS A 238 28.00 -3.02 -20.88
CA LYS A 238 28.88 -1.85 -20.73
C LYS A 238 28.46 -1.10 -19.46
N PRO A 239 29.44 -0.58 -18.67
CA PRO A 239 29.13 0.15 -17.45
C PRO A 239 28.25 1.37 -17.76
N PRO A 240 27.33 1.75 -16.85
CA PRO A 240 26.53 2.95 -17.02
C PRO A 240 27.47 4.17 -17.00
N THR A 241 27.43 4.96 -18.06
CA THR A 241 28.06 6.28 -18.10
C THR A 241 27.37 7.20 -17.08
N PRO A 242 28.12 7.97 -16.28
CA PRO A 242 27.55 8.91 -15.33
C PRO A 242 26.97 10.12 -16.08
N GLU A 243 25.65 10.18 -16.23
CA GLU A 243 24.95 11.41 -16.64
C GLU A 243 24.82 12.34 -15.44
N GLY A 244 25.74 13.28 -15.36
CA GLY A 244 25.79 14.33 -14.33
C GLY A 244 26.80 15.41 -14.69
N ALA A 245 26.72 15.93 -15.92
CA ALA A 245 27.46 17.13 -16.30
C ALA A 245 26.49 18.34 -16.32
N PRO A 246 26.79 19.46 -15.64
CA PRO A 246 25.99 20.67 -15.77
C PRO A 246 26.11 21.22 -17.19
N LYS A 247 24.97 21.54 -17.80
CA LYS A 247 24.91 22.16 -19.13
C LYS A 247 25.77 23.45 -19.14
N PRO A 248 26.59 23.71 -20.17
CA PRO A 248 27.32 24.96 -20.27
C PRO A 248 26.35 26.14 -20.38
N LYS A 249 26.64 27.22 -19.63
CA LYS A 249 25.86 28.46 -19.68
C LYS A 249 25.93 29.06 -21.10
N PRO A 250 24.82 29.59 -21.64
CA PRO A 250 24.86 30.33 -22.91
C PRO A 250 25.71 31.60 -22.77
N PRO A 251 26.34 32.05 -23.87
CA PRO A 251 27.21 33.23 -23.84
C PRO A 251 26.42 34.50 -23.46
N PRO A 252 27.07 35.48 -22.80
CA PRO A 252 26.42 36.71 -22.39
C PRO A 252 25.94 37.53 -23.59
N LEU A 253 24.74 38.10 -23.45
CA LEU A 253 24.16 39.04 -24.42
C LEU A 253 25.02 40.33 -24.49
N PRO A 254 25.18 40.94 -25.68
CA PRO A 254 25.89 42.21 -25.82
C PRO A 254 25.17 43.32 -25.02
N PRO A 255 25.91 44.29 -24.46
CA PRO A 255 25.34 45.35 -23.64
C PRO A 255 24.41 46.24 -24.47
N GLY A 256 23.15 46.39 -24.04
CA GLY A 256 22.22 47.38 -24.60
C GLY A 256 20.80 46.91 -24.96
N LYS A 257 20.46 45.62 -24.84
CA LYS A 257 19.08 45.15 -25.10
C LYS A 257 18.40 44.67 -23.82
N LYS A 258 17.37 45.41 -23.36
CA LYS A 258 16.47 44.94 -22.29
C LYS A 258 15.58 43.80 -22.84
N PRO A 259 15.34 42.72 -22.06
CA PRO A 259 14.38 41.69 -22.44
C PRO A 259 12.96 42.26 -22.54
N PRO A 260 12.11 41.80 -23.49
CA PRO A 260 10.70 42.17 -23.50
C PRO A 260 9.99 41.62 -22.26
N LEU A 261 9.16 42.45 -21.63
CA LEU A 261 8.32 42.08 -20.49
C LEU A 261 7.28 41.04 -20.92
N PRO A 262 6.91 40.08 -20.03
CA PRO A 262 5.84 39.14 -20.32
C PRO A 262 4.50 39.87 -20.47
N PRO A 263 3.59 39.41 -21.35
CA PRO A 263 2.27 39.98 -21.49
C PRO A 263 1.47 39.82 -20.17
N GLY A 264 0.90 40.92 -19.70
CA GLY A 264 0.07 40.96 -18.49
C GLY A 264 -1.27 40.21 -18.66
N PRO A 265 -1.95 39.88 -17.55
CA PRO A 265 -3.23 39.18 -17.58
C PRO A 265 -4.33 40.01 -18.28
N PRO A 266 -5.32 39.37 -18.93
CA PRO A 266 -6.39 40.05 -19.63
C PRO A 266 -7.32 40.82 -18.67
N PRO A 267 -7.94 41.94 -19.11
CA PRO A 267 -8.79 42.76 -18.26
C PRO A 267 -10.06 42.03 -17.83
N SER A 268 -10.35 42.10 -16.53
CA SER A 268 -11.62 41.67 -15.94
C SER A 268 -12.74 42.60 -16.40
N THR A 269 -13.70 42.07 -17.16
CA THR A 269 -14.95 42.78 -17.48
C THR A 269 -15.79 42.91 -16.22
N THR A 270 -15.74 44.07 -15.58
CA THR A 270 -16.75 44.51 -14.61
C THR A 270 -18.04 44.75 -15.37
N LYS A 271 -19.08 43.94 -15.11
CA LYS A 271 -20.45 44.27 -15.49
C LYS A 271 -20.89 45.44 -14.63
N GLU A 272 -21.04 46.61 -15.26
CA GLU A 272 -21.82 47.70 -14.70
C GLU A 272 -23.30 47.27 -14.71
N GLU A 273 -23.88 47.22 -13.51
CA GLU A 273 -25.30 47.03 -13.30
C GLU A 273 -25.95 48.41 -13.49
N GLU A 274 -26.65 48.57 -14.61
CA GLU A 274 -27.33 49.79 -14.99
C GLU A 274 -28.64 49.91 -14.18
N THR A 275 -28.58 50.60 -13.04
CA THR A 275 -29.79 51.10 -12.36
C THR A 275 -30.24 52.41 -12.99
N LYS A 276 -31.29 52.36 -13.80
CA LYS A 276 -32.16 53.50 -14.13
C LYS A 276 -33.59 53.00 -14.36
N GLY A 277 -34.52 53.45 -13.52
CA GLY A 277 -35.96 53.19 -13.60
C GLY A 277 -36.56 52.95 -12.23
#